data_AF-A0A5N5EDW0-F1
#
_entry.id   AF-A0A5N5EDW0-F1
#
_cell.length_a   1.000
_cell.length_b   1.000
_cell.length_c   1.000
_cell.angle_alpha   90.00
_cell.angle_beta   90.00
_cell.angle_gamma   90.00
#
_symmetry.space_group_name_H-M   'P 1'
#
loop_
_entity.id
_entity.type
_entity.pdbx_description
1 polymer ?
#
loop_
_entity_poly.entity_id
_entity_poly.type
_entity_poly.pdbx_seq_one_letter_code
_entity_poly.pdbx_strand_id
1 'polypeptide(L)'
;MTEPSVTRAPGAQLAGWLAALVRSHNSGALAALRRPDPLQRTEPHYKAASFALTEEEEPYYQLTAFLFARYHAGASIPRLGFGDMGAALRRVGNGATRGPENPGVKRLLTLITASREVPTRHLQHAVDRARAHNSAPPAWELLPGDLSCWKERGRPVADAWGRSFYTPSYTKRNQK
;
A
#
# COMPACT_ATOMS: atom_id res chain seq x y z
N MET A 1 30.75 18.80 14.06
CA MET A 1 30.75 17.58 13.22
C MET A 1 29.30 17.20 13.03
N THR A 2 28.71 17.55 11.90
CA THR A 2 27.29 17.33 11.60
C THR A 2 27.16 15.91 11.03
N GLU A 3 26.42 15.03 11.70
CA GLU A 3 26.11 13.70 11.17
C GLU A 3 25.44 13.83 9.79
N PRO A 4 25.72 12.95 8.82
CA PRO A 4 24.98 12.93 7.57
C PRO A 4 23.53 12.59 7.91
N SER A 5 22.63 13.55 7.77
CA SER A 5 21.19 13.30 7.89
C SER A 5 20.82 12.24 6.86
N VAL A 6 20.51 11.03 7.30
CA VAL A 6 20.02 9.95 6.43
C VAL A 6 18.67 10.40 5.89
N THR A 7 18.66 11.05 4.73
CA THR A 7 17.45 11.46 4.05
C THR A 7 16.68 10.19 3.69
N ARG A 8 15.56 9.97 4.39
CA ARG A 8 14.72 8.79 4.15
C ARG A 8 14.18 8.81 2.72
N ALA A 9 14.03 7.64 2.10
CA ALA A 9 13.38 7.52 0.81
C ALA A 9 11.99 8.19 0.84
N PRO A 10 11.52 8.82 -0.25
CA PRO A 10 10.31 9.64 -0.19
C PRO A 10 9.04 8.85 0.16
N GLY A 11 8.92 7.60 -0.30
CA GLY A 11 7.85 6.69 0.14
C GLY A 11 7.84 6.43 1.66
N ALA A 12 9.02 6.32 2.29
CA ALA A 12 9.13 6.19 3.75
C ALA A 12 8.76 7.48 4.49
N GLN A 13 9.03 8.65 3.88
CA GLN A 13 8.58 9.94 4.41
C GLN A 13 7.05 10.04 4.37
N LEU A 14 6.42 9.67 3.24
CA LEU A 14 4.96 9.59 3.10
C LEU A 14 4.36 8.65 4.17
N ALA A 15 4.86 7.42 4.28
CA ALA A 15 4.36 6.44 5.25
C ALA A 15 4.51 6.92 6.69
N GLY A 16 5.63 7.59 7.01
CA GLY A 16 5.86 8.20 8.32
C GLY A 16 4.86 9.31 8.65
N TRP A 17 4.60 10.21 7.69
CA TRP A 17 3.60 11.28 7.83
C TRP A 17 2.18 10.71 7.99
N LEU A 18 1.77 9.75 7.16
CA LEU A 18 0.47 9.09 7.26
C LEU A 18 0.29 8.40 8.61
N ALA A 19 1.32 7.72 9.11
CA ALA A 19 1.29 7.10 10.43
C ALA A 19 1.19 8.14 11.56
N ALA A 20 1.79 9.32 11.38
CA ALA A 20 1.64 10.43 12.32
C ALA A 20 0.19 10.94 12.37
N LEU A 21 -0.51 11.03 11.23
CA LEU A 21 -1.94 11.40 11.21
C LEU A 21 -2.83 10.43 12.01
N VAL A 22 -2.52 9.13 11.96
CA VAL A 22 -3.24 8.11 12.76
C VAL A 22 -2.94 8.30 14.24
N ARG A 23 -1.66 8.44 14.61
CA ARG A 23 -1.24 8.62 16.01
C ARG A 23 -1.80 9.90 16.64
N SER A 24 -1.88 10.98 15.87
CA SER A 24 -2.44 12.25 16.34
C SER A 24 -3.96 12.34 16.23
N HIS A 25 -4.63 11.25 15.83
CA HIS A 25 -6.08 11.22 15.62
C HIS A 25 -6.61 12.31 14.69
N ASN A 26 -5.83 12.69 13.67
CA ASN A 26 -6.26 13.68 12.67
C ASN A 26 -7.29 13.08 11.70
N SER A 27 -8.51 12.87 12.22
CA SER A 27 -9.62 12.22 11.53
C SER A 27 -10.11 13.02 10.33
N GLY A 28 -9.99 14.36 10.37
CA GLY A 28 -10.32 15.25 9.27
C GLY A 28 -9.40 15.05 8.07
N ALA A 29 -8.08 15.04 8.28
CA ALA A 29 -7.12 14.78 7.21
C ALA A 29 -7.28 13.37 6.62
N LEU A 30 -7.44 12.35 7.48
CA LEU A 30 -7.69 10.98 7.04
C LEU A 30 -9.04 10.84 6.30
N ALA A 31 -10.07 11.58 6.69
CA ALA A 31 -11.35 11.59 6.00
C ALA A 31 -11.28 12.27 4.64
N ALA A 32 -10.50 13.36 4.53
CA ALA A 32 -10.23 14.00 3.25
C ALA A 32 -9.51 13.05 2.29
N LEU A 33 -8.42 12.42 2.73
CA LEU A 33 -7.63 11.47 1.93
C LEU A 33 -8.43 10.24 1.47
N ARG A 34 -9.51 9.86 2.15
CA ARG A 34 -10.40 8.77 1.71
C ARG A 34 -11.25 9.12 0.48
N ARG A 35 -11.16 10.33 -0.06
CA ARG A 35 -11.85 10.77 -1.27
C ARG A 35 -10.83 10.73 -2.43
N PRO A 36 -10.91 9.74 -3.33
CA PRO A 36 -9.86 9.53 -4.34
C PRO A 36 -9.90 10.59 -5.45
N ASP A 37 -11.06 11.18 -5.69
CA ASP A 37 -11.26 12.22 -6.71
C ASP A 37 -12.17 13.33 -6.14
N PRO A 38 -11.64 14.17 -5.23
CA PRO A 38 -12.43 15.22 -4.63
C PRO A 38 -12.61 16.38 -5.62
N LEU A 39 -13.81 16.99 -5.63
CA LEU A 39 -14.10 18.19 -6.43
C LEU A 39 -13.07 19.32 -6.22
N GLN A 40 -12.50 19.40 -5.01
CA GLN A 40 -11.38 20.28 -4.69
C GLN A 40 -10.37 19.50 -3.84
N ARG A 41 -9.11 19.49 -4.29
CA ARG A 41 -7.99 18.96 -3.49
C ARG A 41 -7.81 19.83 -2.25
N THR A 42 -7.72 19.17 -1.10
CA THR A 42 -7.45 19.81 0.19
C THR A 42 -5.96 19.69 0.55
N GLU A 43 -5.52 20.40 1.59
CA GLU A 43 -4.13 20.37 2.08
C GLU A 43 -3.54 18.95 2.23
N PRO A 44 -4.22 17.94 2.81
CA PRO A 44 -3.70 16.57 2.86
C PRO A 44 -3.38 15.95 1.49
N HIS A 45 -4.14 16.28 0.44
CA HIS A 45 -3.89 15.76 -0.91
C HIS A 45 -2.64 16.36 -1.52
N TYR A 46 -2.46 17.68 -1.36
CA TYR A 46 -1.24 18.37 -1.80
C TYR A 46 -0.03 17.90 -0.99
N LYS A 47 -0.20 17.69 0.32
CA LYS A 47 0.88 17.18 1.17
C LYS A 47 1.30 15.75 0.82
N ALA A 48 0.35 14.89 0.46
CA ALA A 48 0.66 13.55 -0.02
C ALA A 48 1.44 13.59 -1.35
N ALA A 49 0.99 14.40 -2.31
CA ALA A 49 1.67 14.60 -3.59
C ALA A 49 3.08 15.16 -3.43
N SER A 50 3.30 16.10 -2.51
CA SER A 50 4.60 16.77 -2.32
C SER A 50 5.75 15.85 -1.88
N PHE A 51 5.48 14.58 -1.57
CA PHE A 51 6.53 13.59 -1.30
C PHE A 51 7.05 12.92 -2.58
N ALA A 52 6.37 13.06 -3.72
CA ALA A 52 6.87 12.61 -5.01
C ALA A 52 8.13 13.38 -5.41
N LEU A 53 9.05 12.72 -6.13
CA LEU A 53 10.24 13.39 -6.65
C LEU A 53 9.96 14.14 -7.96
N THR A 54 8.94 13.69 -8.70
CA THR A 54 8.52 14.30 -9.96
C THR A 54 7.00 14.46 -10.00
N GLU A 55 6.51 15.36 -10.85
CA GLU A 55 5.07 15.61 -11.00
C GLU A 55 4.32 14.36 -11.52
N GLU A 56 4.98 13.54 -12.35
CA GLU A 56 4.41 12.29 -12.87
C GLU A 56 4.17 11.24 -11.79
N GLU A 57 4.89 11.32 -10.67
CA GLU A 57 4.75 10.40 -9.55
C GLU A 57 3.66 10.81 -8.54
N GLU A 58 3.26 12.09 -8.51
CA GLU A 58 2.26 12.61 -7.56
C GLU A 58 0.98 11.78 -7.46
N PRO A 59 0.39 11.29 -8.58
CA PRO A 59 -0.82 10.48 -8.52
C PRO A 59 -0.63 9.18 -7.74
N TYR A 60 0.57 8.58 -7.74
CA TYR A 60 0.86 7.32 -7.04
C TYR A 60 1.02 7.53 -5.54
N TYR A 61 1.59 8.65 -5.14
CA TYR A 61 1.66 9.05 -3.73
C TYR A 61 0.27 9.39 -3.18
N GLN A 62 -0.56 10.09 -3.95
CA GLN A 62 -1.96 10.36 -3.60
C GLN A 62 -2.78 9.06 -3.50
N LEU A 63 -2.64 8.15 -4.48
CA LEU A 63 -3.31 6.84 -4.44
C LEU A 63 -2.89 6.02 -3.21
N THR A 64 -1.60 6.03 -2.87
CA THR A 64 -1.08 5.36 -1.67
C THR A 64 -1.68 5.97 -0.40
N ALA A 65 -1.74 7.30 -0.30
CA ALA A 65 -2.35 7.99 0.85
C ALA A 65 -3.83 7.66 0.99
N PHE A 66 -4.57 7.61 -0.12
CA PHE A 66 -5.96 7.19 -0.15
C PHE A 66 -6.16 5.75 0.34
N LEU A 67 -5.37 4.80 -0.17
CA LEU A 67 -5.42 3.40 0.26
C LEU A 67 -5.07 3.25 1.74
N PHE A 68 -4.04 3.95 2.22
CA PHE A 68 -3.67 3.98 3.63
C PHE A 68 -4.82 4.49 4.51
N ALA A 69 -5.44 5.61 4.13
CA ALA A 69 -6.51 6.23 4.88
C ALA A 69 -7.79 5.37 4.92
N ARG A 70 -8.02 4.56 3.88
CA ARG A 70 -9.07 3.53 3.87
C ARG A 70 -8.77 2.36 4.82
N TYR A 71 -7.55 1.83 4.79
CA TYR A 71 -7.13 0.74 5.68
C TYR A 71 -7.27 1.14 7.16
N HIS A 72 -6.88 2.38 7.48
CA HIS A 72 -6.85 2.91 8.85
C HIS A 72 -8.13 3.66 9.24
N ALA A 73 -9.23 3.53 8.51
CA ALA A 73 -10.46 4.21 8.91
C ALA A 73 -10.92 3.70 10.29
N GLY A 74 -11.01 4.62 11.26
CA GLY A 74 -11.34 4.30 12.65
C GLY A 74 -10.22 3.59 13.44
N ALA A 75 -9.01 3.47 12.89
CA ALA A 75 -7.88 2.89 13.61
C ALA A 75 -7.22 3.95 14.53
N SER A 76 -6.77 3.51 15.71
CA SER A 76 -6.00 4.32 16.67
C SER A 76 -4.49 4.07 16.60
N ILE A 77 -4.07 2.94 16.01
CA ILE A 77 -2.67 2.53 15.91
C ILE A 77 -2.32 2.34 14.43
N PRO A 78 -1.29 3.02 13.91
CA PRO A 78 -0.87 2.82 12.53
C PRO A 78 -0.21 1.45 12.34
N ARG A 79 -0.52 0.82 11.21
CA ARG A 79 0.14 -0.40 10.73
C ARG A 79 0.88 -0.08 9.43
N LEU A 80 2.20 -0.02 9.53
CA LEU A 80 3.06 0.26 8.37
C LEU A 80 3.08 -0.86 7.33
N GLY A 81 2.74 -2.08 7.75
CA GLY A 81 2.74 -3.26 6.88
C GLY A 81 4.14 -3.75 6.57
N PHE A 82 4.23 -4.75 5.68
CA PHE A 82 5.49 -5.28 5.19
C PHE A 82 5.29 -6.07 3.89
N GLY A 83 6.33 -6.12 3.07
CA GLY A 83 6.29 -6.75 1.75
C GLY A 83 5.36 -6.03 0.77
N ASP A 84 5.28 -6.54 -0.45
CA ASP A 84 4.44 -5.98 -1.49
C ASP A 84 2.94 -6.36 -1.35
N MET A 85 2.11 -5.90 -2.28
CA MET A 85 0.67 -6.19 -2.28
C MET A 85 0.36 -7.68 -2.42
N GLY A 86 1.17 -8.44 -3.16
CA GLY A 86 1.05 -9.89 -3.28
C GLY A 86 1.29 -10.60 -1.95
N ALA A 87 2.37 -10.23 -1.25
CA ALA A 87 2.67 -10.72 0.09
C ALA A 87 1.56 -10.36 1.09
N ALA A 88 0.99 -9.16 0.98
CA ALA A 88 -0.15 -8.72 1.80
C ALA A 88 -1.40 -9.55 1.55
N LEU A 89 -1.78 -9.74 0.28
CA LEU A 89 -2.92 -10.57 -0.10
C LEU A 89 -2.75 -12.03 0.34
N ARG A 90 -1.53 -12.57 0.32
CA ARG A 90 -1.26 -13.93 0.84
C ARG A 90 -1.64 -14.09 2.31
N ARG A 91 -1.58 -13.01 3.11
CA ARG A 91 -1.94 -13.05 4.54
C ARG A 91 -3.45 -12.97 4.79
N VAL A 92 -4.23 -12.55 3.80
CA VAL A 92 -5.68 -12.37 3.93
C VAL A 92 -6.37 -13.72 4.14
N GLY A 93 -7.27 -13.77 5.13
CA GLY A 93 -8.02 -14.96 5.51
C GLY A 93 -7.45 -15.68 6.74
N ASN A 94 -8.08 -16.79 7.12
CA ASN A 94 -7.74 -17.56 8.32
C ASN A 94 -7.53 -19.05 7.99
N GLY A 95 -6.68 -19.71 8.78
CA GLY A 95 -6.44 -21.15 8.70
C GLY A 95 -6.28 -21.67 7.27
N ALA A 96 -7.13 -22.63 6.91
CA ALA A 96 -7.14 -23.31 5.63
C ALA A 96 -7.66 -22.46 4.45
N THR A 97 -8.19 -21.26 4.68
CA THR A 97 -8.74 -20.38 3.62
C THR A 97 -7.92 -19.10 3.44
N ARG A 98 -6.62 -19.14 3.76
CA ARG A 98 -5.71 -18.00 3.67
C ARG A 98 -5.03 -17.91 2.30
N GLY A 99 -4.91 -16.69 1.77
CA GLY A 99 -4.07 -16.41 0.61
C GLY A 99 -4.41 -17.27 -0.62
N PRO A 100 -3.45 -18.03 -1.18
CA PRO A 100 -3.70 -18.97 -2.26
C PRO A 100 -4.59 -20.16 -1.92
N GLU A 101 -5.20 -20.26 -0.75
CA GLU A 101 -6.29 -21.23 -0.53
C GLU A 101 -7.66 -20.54 -0.53
N ASN A 102 -7.70 -19.22 -0.73
CA ASN A 102 -8.92 -18.43 -0.84
C ASN A 102 -9.23 -18.09 -2.30
N PRO A 103 -10.28 -18.65 -2.93
CA PRO A 103 -10.62 -18.36 -4.32
C PRO A 103 -10.88 -16.87 -4.59
N GLY A 104 -11.49 -16.16 -3.62
CA GLY A 104 -11.76 -14.73 -3.74
C GLY A 104 -10.49 -13.88 -3.73
N VAL A 105 -9.51 -14.24 -2.90
CA VAL A 105 -8.21 -13.54 -2.86
C VAL A 105 -7.39 -13.86 -4.12
N LYS A 106 -7.37 -15.11 -4.57
CA LYS A 106 -6.74 -15.49 -5.85
C LYS A 106 -7.29 -14.65 -6.99
N ARG A 107 -8.62 -14.63 -7.16
CA ARG A 107 -9.28 -13.87 -8.22
C ARG A 107 -8.94 -12.39 -8.15
N LEU A 108 -8.92 -11.82 -6.94
CA LEU A 108 -8.56 -10.42 -6.75
C LEU A 108 -7.13 -10.13 -7.21
N LEU A 109 -6.16 -10.97 -6.82
CA LEU A 109 -4.80 -10.83 -7.29
C LEU A 109 -4.71 -10.98 -8.81
N THR A 110 -5.37 -11.98 -9.41
CA THR A 110 -5.38 -12.17 -10.86
C THR A 110 -5.89 -10.93 -11.59
N LEU A 111 -6.94 -10.27 -11.09
CA LEU A 111 -7.45 -9.03 -11.66
C LEU A 111 -6.47 -7.86 -11.53
N ILE A 112 -5.76 -7.78 -10.39
CA ILE A 112 -4.69 -6.80 -10.20
C ILE A 112 -3.57 -7.06 -11.20
N THR A 113 -2.98 -8.26 -11.22
CA THR A 113 -1.81 -8.59 -12.03
C THR A 113 -2.11 -8.75 -13.52
N ALA A 114 -3.37 -8.86 -13.94
CA ALA A 114 -3.75 -8.82 -15.37
C ALA A 114 -3.85 -7.39 -15.92
N SER A 115 -4.01 -6.38 -15.07
CA SER A 115 -4.26 -5.00 -15.50
C SER A 115 -3.03 -4.33 -16.10
N ARG A 116 -3.17 -3.75 -17.30
CA ARG A 116 -2.13 -2.91 -17.95
C ARG A 116 -2.04 -1.53 -17.33
N GLU A 117 -3.17 -1.02 -16.86
CA GLU A 117 -3.28 0.22 -16.10
C GLU A 117 -3.16 -0.05 -14.60
N VAL A 118 -2.86 0.97 -13.81
CA VAL A 118 -2.85 0.86 -12.35
C VAL A 118 -4.27 0.48 -11.87
N PRO A 119 -4.45 -0.68 -11.22
CA PRO A 119 -5.77 -1.25 -10.99
C PRO A 119 -6.42 -0.67 -9.72
N THR A 120 -6.65 0.65 -9.68
CA THR A 120 -7.10 1.41 -8.51
C THR A 120 -8.28 0.77 -7.77
N ARG A 121 -9.34 0.38 -8.48
CA ARG A 121 -10.52 -0.27 -7.88
C ARG A 121 -10.19 -1.60 -7.19
N HIS A 122 -9.32 -2.41 -7.80
CA HIS A 122 -8.92 -3.69 -7.24
C HIS A 122 -7.96 -3.52 -6.05
N LEU A 123 -7.09 -2.51 -6.07
CA LEU A 123 -6.26 -2.13 -4.92
C LEU A 123 -7.10 -1.70 -3.72
N GLN A 124 -8.18 -0.94 -3.94
CA GLN A 124 -9.14 -0.62 -2.89
C GLN A 124 -9.74 -1.89 -2.28
N HIS A 125 -10.23 -2.81 -3.11
CA HIS A 125 -10.77 -4.08 -2.63
C HIS A 125 -9.74 -4.92 -1.88
N ALA A 126 -8.47 -4.90 -2.30
CA ALA A 126 -7.39 -5.61 -1.62
C ALA A 126 -7.19 -5.07 -0.19
N VAL A 127 -7.14 -3.75 -0.07
CA VAL A 127 -6.96 -3.06 1.22
C VAL A 127 -8.18 -3.23 2.13
N ASP A 128 -9.39 -3.11 1.60
CA ASP A 128 -10.62 -3.32 2.36
C ASP A 128 -10.71 -4.76 2.89
N ARG A 129 -10.32 -5.74 2.08
CA ARG A 129 -10.30 -7.15 2.48
C ARG A 129 -9.22 -7.42 3.52
N ALA A 130 -8.02 -6.85 3.36
CA ALA A 130 -6.97 -6.94 4.37
C ALA A 130 -7.42 -6.36 5.71
N ARG A 131 -8.08 -5.20 5.70
CA ARG A 131 -8.68 -4.59 6.89
C ARG A 131 -9.75 -5.48 7.52
N ALA A 132 -10.71 -5.97 6.73
CA ALA A 132 -11.81 -6.81 7.21
C ALA A 132 -11.31 -8.10 7.89
N HIS A 133 -10.22 -8.67 7.40
CA HIS A 133 -9.58 -9.85 8.00
C HIS A 133 -8.48 -9.52 9.01
N ASN A 134 -8.37 -8.27 9.47
CA ASN A 134 -7.35 -7.80 10.41
C ASN A 134 -5.90 -8.18 9.99
N SER A 135 -5.66 -8.32 8.69
CA SER A 135 -4.40 -8.78 8.11
C SER A 135 -3.45 -7.61 7.90
N ALA A 136 -2.14 -7.84 8.08
CA ALA A 136 -1.13 -6.79 7.90
C ALA A 136 -1.11 -6.28 6.45
N PRO A 137 -1.14 -4.94 6.22
CA PRO A 137 -1.16 -4.35 4.88
C PRO A 137 0.18 -4.56 4.17
N PRO A 138 0.30 -4.17 2.87
CA PRO A 138 1.62 -4.04 2.24
C PRO A 138 2.45 -2.95 2.94
N ALA A 139 3.76 -2.95 2.70
CA ALA A 139 4.63 -1.86 3.10
C ALA A 139 4.23 -0.58 2.34
N TRP A 140 3.61 0.37 3.04
CA TRP A 140 3.12 1.60 2.41
C TRP A 140 4.25 2.46 1.83
N GLU A 141 5.47 2.29 2.32
CA GLU A 141 6.65 3.00 1.82
C GLU A 141 7.12 2.52 0.43
N LEU A 142 6.79 1.28 0.05
CA LEU A 142 7.15 0.70 -1.25
C LEU A 142 6.08 0.96 -2.31
N LEU A 143 4.82 1.06 -1.89
CA LEU A 143 3.68 1.10 -2.79
C LEU A 143 3.72 2.23 -3.84
N PRO A 144 4.13 3.49 -3.54
CA PRO A 144 4.23 4.52 -4.57
C PRO A 144 5.20 4.15 -5.69
N GLY A 145 6.35 3.54 -5.35
CA GLY A 145 7.34 3.08 -6.32
C GLY A 145 6.87 1.88 -7.15
N ASP A 146 6.21 0.92 -6.51
CA ASP A 146 5.56 -0.19 -7.23
C ASP A 146 4.53 0.33 -8.25
N LEU A 147 3.78 1.38 -7.88
CA LEU A 147 2.77 1.96 -8.76
C LEU A 147 3.37 2.81 -9.89
N SER A 148 4.47 3.53 -9.64
CA SER A 148 5.17 4.29 -10.69
C SER A 148 5.81 3.38 -11.73
N CYS A 149 6.34 2.23 -11.30
CA CYS A 149 6.91 1.20 -12.17
C CYS A 149 5.85 0.26 -12.79
N TRP A 150 4.55 0.46 -12.55
CA TRP A 150 3.51 -0.50 -12.94
C TRP A 150 3.43 -0.75 -14.46
N LYS A 151 3.68 0.30 -15.25
CA LYS A 151 3.60 0.27 -16.71
C LYS A 151 4.93 -0.08 -17.40
N GLU A 152 5.97 -0.39 -16.63
CA GLU A 152 7.27 -0.74 -17.19
C GLU A 152 7.19 -1.96 -18.12
N ARG A 153 8.04 -1.94 -19.15
CA ARG A 153 8.14 -3.05 -20.10
C ARG A 153 8.51 -4.33 -19.36
N GLY A 154 7.81 -5.42 -19.67
CA GLY A 154 7.99 -6.71 -18.98
C GLY A 154 7.17 -6.84 -17.68
N ARG A 155 6.51 -5.77 -17.22
CA ARG A 155 5.59 -5.76 -16.07
C ARG A 155 6.21 -6.36 -14.79
N PRO A 156 7.42 -5.91 -14.39
CA PRO A 156 8.16 -6.53 -13.29
C PRO A 156 7.40 -6.48 -11.96
N VAL A 157 6.67 -5.39 -11.68
CA VAL A 157 5.88 -5.25 -10.44
C VAL A 157 4.73 -6.26 -10.37
N ALA A 158 3.99 -6.43 -11.46
CA ALA A 158 2.88 -7.39 -11.50
C ALA A 158 3.40 -8.84 -11.35
N ASP A 159 4.55 -9.16 -11.95
CA ASP A 159 5.21 -10.46 -11.76
C ASP A 159 5.70 -10.65 -10.32
N ALA A 160 6.36 -9.63 -9.75
CA ALA A 160 6.84 -9.65 -8.36
C ALA A 160 5.70 -9.88 -7.36
N TRP A 161 4.59 -9.14 -7.48
CA TRP A 161 3.42 -9.34 -6.64
C TRP A 161 2.81 -10.75 -6.84
N GLY A 162 2.80 -11.27 -8.06
CA GLY A 162 2.41 -12.65 -8.34
C GLY A 162 3.29 -13.65 -7.58
N ARG A 163 4.62 -13.51 -7.69
CA ARG A 163 5.59 -14.37 -6.99
C ARG A 163 5.44 -14.29 -5.49
N SER A 164 5.35 -13.10 -4.92
CA SER A 164 5.16 -12.90 -3.48
C SER A 164 3.88 -13.55 -2.96
N PHE A 165 2.84 -13.63 -3.80
CA PHE A 165 1.60 -14.33 -3.44
C PHE A 165 1.70 -15.85 -3.53
N TYR A 166 2.23 -16.41 -4.62
CA TYR A 166 2.23 -17.85 -4.85
C TYR A 166 3.45 -18.57 -4.25
N THR A 167 4.62 -17.96 -4.33
CA THR A 167 5.92 -18.54 -3.97
C THR A 167 6.67 -17.62 -2.99
N PRO A 168 6.19 -17.46 -1.75
CA PRO A 168 6.88 -16.60 -0.79
C PRO A 168 8.28 -17.16 -0.50
N SER A 169 9.27 -16.29 -0.59
CA SER A 169 10.60 -16.58 -0.07
C SER A 169 10.53 -16.61 1.45
N TYR A 170 10.30 -17.78 2.03
CA TYR A 170 10.52 -17.98 3.45
C TYR A 170 12.04 -17.99 3.67
N THR A 171 12.63 -16.83 3.92
CA THR A 171 13.95 -16.82 4.57
C THR A 171 13.74 -17.55 5.89
N LYS A 172 14.26 -18.78 5.99
CA LYS A 172 14.21 -19.59 7.22
C LYS A 172 14.75 -18.73 8.35
N ARG A 173 13.86 -18.15 9.14
CA ARG A 173 14.21 -17.55 10.41
C ARG A 173 14.59 -18.73 11.29
N ASN A 174 15.89 -18.91 11.51
CA ASN A 174 16.45 -19.97 12.35
C ASN A 174 15.57 -20.16 13.58
N GLN A 175 15.02 -21.37 13.73
CA GLN A 175 14.52 -21.86 15.00
C GLN A 175 15.69 -21.80 15.98
N LYS A 176 15.56 -20.96 17.00
CA LYS A 176 16.27 -21.14 18.26
C LYS A 176 15.34 -21.90 19.19
#